data_AF-A0A7C7IL00-F1
#
_entry.id   AF-A0A7C7IL00-F1
#
_cell.length_a   1.000
_cell.length_b   1.000
_cell.length_c   1.000
_cell.angle_alpha   90.00
_cell.angle_beta   90.00
_cell.angle_gamma   90.00
#
_symmetry.space_group_name_H-M   'P 1'
#
loop_
_entity.id
_entity.type
_entity.pdbx_description
1 polymer ?
#
loop_
_entity_poly.entity_id
_entity_poly.type
_entity_poly.pdbx_seq_one_letter_code
_entity_poly.pdbx_strand_id
1 'polypeptide(L)'
;MKKLFTILLCLPLCFGCQDERKSNSSEEENSSPTETIEVQRDSAQNTTSNSSDSSTENSTTKEITAKDFSGEFQRSDDDKESTSCDCNCVYVQMDQASKLCLDQEENIHIQVKFKQIDASNLVMYYVSGQGKMEGQKDIPWSDFDTDQALATLHFTAPNSFELDWKGFMQNGEIAMDYAVLGKKNLEGNYKRK
;
A
#
# COMPACT_ATOMS: atom_id res chain seq x y z
N MET A 1 52.62 -21.44 -24.90
CA MET A 1 51.73 -21.82 -26.03
C MET A 1 51.43 -23.31 -25.97
N LYS A 2 50.18 -23.68 -25.64
CA LYS A 2 49.46 -24.84 -26.19
C LYS A 2 48.02 -24.77 -25.67
N LYS A 3 47.11 -24.52 -26.61
CA LYS A 3 45.66 -24.48 -26.45
C LYS A 3 45.09 -25.91 -26.56
N LEU A 4 44.02 -26.17 -25.83
CA LEU A 4 43.00 -27.21 -26.05
C LEU A 4 41.86 -26.85 -25.07
N PHE A 5 40.89 -25.99 -25.40
CA PHE A 5 39.66 -26.26 -26.18
C PHE A 5 39.26 -27.73 -26.25
N THR A 6 38.03 -28.06 -25.79
CA THR A 6 37.04 -28.95 -26.44
C THR A 6 35.77 -29.16 -25.56
N ILE A 7 34.61 -28.70 -26.10
CA ILE A 7 33.22 -29.24 -26.06
C ILE A 7 32.42 -29.16 -24.73
N LEU A 8 31.34 -28.37 -24.59
CA LEU A 8 30.03 -28.29 -25.29
C LEU A 8 29.08 -29.45 -24.93
N LEU A 9 28.10 -29.19 -24.04
CA LEU A 9 26.80 -29.87 -24.08
C LEU A 9 25.70 -28.96 -23.51
N CYS A 10 24.99 -28.28 -24.41
CA CYS A 10 23.68 -27.68 -24.16
C CYS A 10 22.60 -28.76 -24.30
N LEU A 11 21.60 -28.74 -23.42
CA LEU A 11 20.26 -29.28 -23.70
C LEU A 11 19.24 -28.63 -22.74
N PRO A 12 18.40 -27.70 -23.21
CA PRO A 12 17.20 -27.29 -22.47
C PRO A 12 16.04 -28.24 -22.81
N LEU A 13 15.42 -28.80 -21.78
CA LEU A 13 14.12 -29.48 -21.91
C LEU A 13 13.02 -28.47 -21.56
N CYS A 14 12.40 -27.94 -22.61
CA CYS A 14 11.11 -27.25 -22.51
C CYS A 14 10.02 -28.29 -22.23
N PHE A 15 9.31 -28.16 -21.11
CA PHE A 15 7.96 -28.70 -20.95
C PHE A 15 7.00 -27.53 -20.79
N GLY A 16 6.26 -27.25 -21.88
CA GLY A 16 5.04 -26.45 -21.83
C GLY A 16 3.84 -27.36 -21.59
N CYS A 17 2.96 -26.95 -20.70
CA CYS A 17 1.56 -27.36 -20.68
C CYS A 17 0.72 -26.12 -20.40
N GLN A 18 0.10 -25.59 -21.45
CA GLN A 18 -1.14 -24.83 -21.35
C GLN A 18 -2.27 -25.86 -21.38
N ASP A 19 -3.23 -25.74 -20.48
CA ASP A 19 -4.57 -26.24 -20.73
C ASP A 19 -5.56 -25.12 -20.38
N GLU A 20 -6.15 -24.55 -21.43
CA GLU A 20 -7.34 -23.73 -21.34
C GLU A 20 -8.56 -24.64 -21.22
N ARG A 21 -9.40 -24.42 -20.19
CA ARG A 21 -10.84 -24.67 -20.33
C ARG A 21 -11.64 -23.57 -19.65
N LYS A 22 -12.19 -22.70 -20.50
CA LYS A 22 -13.45 -22.00 -20.30
C LYS A 22 -14.60 -23.01 -20.16
N SER A 23 -15.49 -22.77 -19.21
CA SER A 23 -16.93 -22.96 -19.43
C SER A 23 -17.72 -22.02 -18.51
N ASN A 24 -18.33 -21.01 -19.14
CA ASN A 24 -19.45 -20.25 -18.60
C ASN A 24 -20.73 -21.12 -18.66
N SER A 25 -21.61 -20.97 -17.68
CA SER A 25 -23.07 -21.15 -17.78
C SER A 25 -23.69 -20.54 -16.51
N SER A 26 -24.27 -19.34 -16.60
CA SER A 26 -25.72 -19.05 -16.70
C SER A 26 -26.49 -19.45 -15.42
N GLU A 27 -26.88 -18.50 -14.56
CA GLU A 27 -28.12 -17.68 -14.60
C GLU A 27 -29.34 -18.39 -13.96
N GLU A 28 -30.23 -17.54 -13.43
CA GLU A 28 -31.57 -17.79 -12.85
C GLU A 28 -31.64 -18.17 -11.36
N GLU A 29 -32.57 -17.69 -10.52
CA GLU A 29 -33.58 -16.62 -10.57
C GLU A 29 -34.20 -16.50 -9.14
N ASN A 30 -34.77 -15.33 -8.83
CA ASN A 30 -35.92 -15.07 -7.95
C ASN A 30 -36.10 -15.77 -6.59
N SER A 31 -36.23 -14.96 -5.52
CA SER A 31 -37.57 -14.66 -4.96
C SER A 31 -37.49 -13.69 -3.76
N SER A 32 -38.23 -12.59 -3.84
CA SER A 32 -38.65 -11.79 -2.68
C SER A 32 -39.78 -12.52 -1.92
N PRO A 33 -39.98 -12.24 -0.62
CA PRO A 33 -41.22 -11.52 -0.32
C PRO A 33 -41.08 -10.44 0.75
N THR A 34 -41.85 -9.38 0.49
CA THR A 34 -42.33 -8.30 1.34
C THR A 34 -42.91 -8.77 2.68
N GLU A 35 -42.58 -8.07 3.77
CA GLU A 35 -43.51 -7.86 4.88
C GLU A 35 -43.63 -6.36 5.19
N THR A 36 -44.86 -5.89 5.06
CA THR A 36 -45.35 -4.57 5.47
C THR A 36 -45.90 -4.71 6.87
N ILE A 37 -45.47 -3.87 7.81
CA ILE A 37 -46.26 -3.58 9.02
C ILE A 37 -46.32 -2.07 9.19
N GLU A 38 -47.48 -1.51 8.81
CA GLU A 38 -47.97 -0.23 9.29
C GLU A 38 -48.46 -0.38 10.73
N VAL A 39 -48.03 0.49 11.63
CA VAL A 39 -48.82 0.86 12.82
C VAL A 39 -48.83 2.37 12.94
N GLN A 40 -49.98 2.95 12.57
CA GLN A 40 -50.39 4.31 12.87
C GLN A 40 -51.16 4.32 14.18
N ARG A 41 -50.80 5.19 15.15
CA ARG A 41 -51.77 6.02 15.86
C ARG A 41 -51.14 7.21 16.61
N ASP A 42 -51.89 8.29 16.48
CA ASP A 42 -51.67 9.69 16.81
C ASP A 42 -51.61 10.10 18.29
N SER A 43 -51.26 11.39 18.44
CA SER A 43 -51.60 12.37 19.50
C SER A 43 -50.56 12.55 20.61
N ALA A 44 -50.10 13.76 20.98
CA ALA A 44 -50.55 15.11 20.64
C ALA A 44 -49.48 16.18 20.99
N GLN A 45 -49.46 17.26 20.18
CA GLN A 45 -49.44 18.68 20.55
C GLN A 45 -48.19 19.35 21.21
N ASN A 46 -47.56 20.20 20.37
CA ASN A 46 -46.93 21.51 20.59
C ASN A 46 -46.01 21.76 21.80
N THR A 47 -44.74 22.11 21.51
CA THR A 47 -44.18 23.41 21.95
C THR A 47 -43.08 23.92 20.99
N THR A 48 -43.37 25.09 20.42
CA THR A 48 -42.55 26.19 19.90
C THR A 48 -41.02 26.16 20.08
N SER A 49 -40.34 26.35 18.94
CA SER A 49 -39.08 27.09 18.69
C SER A 49 -37.84 26.82 19.54
N ASN A 50 -36.84 26.21 18.92
CA ASN A 50 -35.54 26.86 18.72
C ASN A 50 -34.85 26.24 17.51
N SER A 51 -34.60 27.05 16.48
CA SER A 51 -33.66 26.75 15.41
C SER A 51 -32.30 26.43 16.05
N SER A 52 -32.00 25.15 16.17
CA SER A 52 -30.63 24.68 16.15
C SER A 52 -30.43 24.22 14.72
N ASP A 53 -29.70 25.03 13.98
CA ASP A 53 -29.17 24.72 12.67
C ASP A 53 -28.31 23.46 12.83
N SER A 54 -28.96 22.29 12.81
CA SER A 54 -28.28 21.03 12.60
C SER A 54 -27.94 21.03 11.12
N SER A 55 -26.82 21.70 10.83
CA SER A 55 -26.05 21.44 9.64
C SER A 55 -25.77 19.94 9.64
N THR A 56 -26.68 19.21 9.01
CA THR A 56 -26.47 17.84 8.59
C THR A 56 -25.33 17.97 7.61
N GLU A 57 -24.10 17.78 8.10
CA GLU A 57 -22.95 17.59 7.24
C GLU A 57 -23.29 16.41 6.35
N ASN A 58 -23.68 16.76 5.12
CA ASN A 58 -23.91 15.83 4.06
C ASN A 58 -22.53 15.27 3.72
N SER A 59 -22.06 14.32 4.53
CA SER A 59 -20.79 13.61 4.35
C SER A 59 -20.93 12.79 3.09
N THR A 60 -20.75 13.47 1.96
CA THR A 60 -20.60 12.83 0.68
C THR A 60 -19.24 12.17 0.77
N THR A 61 -19.22 10.89 1.13
CA THR A 61 -18.00 10.09 1.18
C THR A 61 -17.43 10.11 -0.22
N LYS A 62 -16.44 10.98 -0.45
CA LYS A 62 -15.80 11.10 -1.76
C LYS A 62 -15.13 9.76 -2.06
N GLU A 63 -15.52 9.17 -3.17
CA GLU A 63 -14.99 7.90 -3.64
C GLU A 63 -13.49 8.02 -3.93
N ILE A 64 -12.70 7.03 -3.52
CA ILE A 64 -11.27 6.94 -3.80
C ILE A 64 -11.09 6.48 -5.24
N THR A 65 -10.26 7.17 -6.00
CA THR A 65 -9.97 6.87 -7.40
C THR A 65 -8.47 6.65 -7.61
N ALA A 66 -8.10 6.04 -8.74
CA ALA A 66 -6.68 5.84 -9.08
C ALA A 66 -5.86 7.15 -9.14
N LYS A 67 -6.51 8.30 -9.31
CA LYS A 67 -5.85 9.63 -9.31
C LYS A 67 -5.43 10.07 -7.91
N ASP A 68 -6.07 9.52 -6.89
CA ASP A 68 -5.77 9.79 -5.49
C ASP A 68 -4.53 9.03 -5.01
N PHE A 69 -4.09 8.01 -5.76
CA PHE A 69 -2.94 7.19 -5.40
C PHE A 69 -1.60 7.87 -5.67
N SER A 70 -1.44 8.50 -6.82
CA SER A 70 -0.15 9.06 -7.23
C SER A 70 0.06 10.46 -6.66
N GLY A 71 1.24 10.77 -6.14
CA GLY A 71 1.57 12.10 -5.62
C GLY A 71 2.59 12.08 -4.49
N GLU A 72 2.93 13.26 -4.00
CA GLU A 72 3.74 13.44 -2.80
C GLU A 72 2.82 13.53 -1.57
N PHE A 73 3.10 12.68 -0.59
CA PHE A 73 2.36 12.62 0.67
C PHE A 73 3.32 12.80 1.82
N GLN A 74 2.84 13.44 2.88
CA GLN A 74 3.58 13.70 4.09
C GLN A 74 2.86 13.06 5.27
N ARG A 75 3.65 12.45 6.17
CA ARG A 75 3.15 11.84 7.39
C ARG A 75 2.46 12.90 8.26
N SER A 76 1.26 12.60 8.75
CA SER A 76 0.39 13.53 9.49
C SER A 76 0.25 13.22 10.98
N ASP A 77 0.92 12.17 11.47
CA ASP A 77 0.79 11.71 12.87
C ASP A 77 1.68 12.46 13.86
N ASP A 78 2.69 13.17 13.36
CA ASP A 78 3.55 13.98 14.19
C ASP A 78 2.95 15.39 14.22
N ASP A 79 2.63 15.93 15.40
CA ASP A 79 2.14 17.31 15.63
C ASP A 79 3.09 18.43 15.14
N LYS A 80 4.13 18.05 14.39
CA LYS A 80 5.08 18.91 13.72
C LYS A 80 4.64 19.00 12.27
N GLU A 81 3.86 20.03 11.92
CA GLU A 81 3.81 20.52 10.55
C GLU A 81 5.21 21.01 10.15
N SER A 82 6.10 20.08 9.78
CA SER A 82 7.38 20.44 9.19
C SER A 82 7.14 20.77 7.73
N THR A 83 7.59 21.93 7.27
CA THR A 83 7.62 22.24 5.83
C THR A 83 8.72 21.47 5.09
N SER A 84 9.61 20.77 5.81
CA SER A 84 10.64 19.90 5.23
C SER A 84 10.16 18.46 5.08
N CYS A 85 10.42 17.90 3.89
CA CYS A 85 10.37 16.47 3.64
C CYS A 85 11.71 15.84 4.01
N ASP A 86 11.84 15.40 5.26
CA ASP A 86 12.92 14.50 5.67
C ASP A 86 12.53 13.06 5.27
N CYS A 87 12.67 12.07 6.16
CA CYS A 87 12.15 10.72 5.91
C CYS A 87 10.61 10.59 6.03
N ASN A 88 9.89 11.70 6.22
CA ASN A 88 8.45 11.70 6.48
C ASN A 88 7.59 11.88 5.22
N CYS A 89 8.19 11.87 4.02
CA CYS A 89 7.45 11.99 2.77
C CYS A 89 7.56 10.72 1.92
N VAL A 90 6.43 10.36 1.30
CA VAL A 90 6.31 9.23 0.37
C VAL A 90 5.84 9.77 -0.96
N TYR A 91 6.62 9.54 -2.01
CA TYR A 91 6.22 9.84 -3.38
C TYR A 91 5.68 8.57 -4.05
N VAL A 92 4.36 8.51 -4.21
CA VAL A 92 3.66 7.38 -4.83
C VAL A 92 3.54 7.63 -6.33
N GLN A 93 3.95 6.66 -7.13
CA GLN A 93 3.77 6.63 -8.58
C GLN A 93 3.73 5.18 -9.05
N MET A 94 2.93 4.91 -10.07
CA MET A 94 2.60 3.54 -10.48
C MET A 94 3.54 3.01 -11.58
N ASP A 95 4.17 3.90 -12.33
CA ASP A 95 4.87 3.53 -13.58
C ASP A 95 6.38 3.31 -13.41
N GLN A 96 6.96 3.75 -12.28
CA GLN A 96 8.39 3.64 -12.03
C GLN A 96 8.70 3.52 -10.54
N ALA A 97 9.94 3.12 -10.22
CA ALA A 97 10.38 3.03 -8.84
C ALA A 97 10.48 4.43 -8.20
N SER A 98 10.09 4.52 -6.94
CA SER A 98 10.23 5.71 -6.09
C SER A 98 11.31 5.52 -5.05
N LYS A 99 12.07 6.58 -4.81
CA LYS A 99 13.06 6.62 -3.73
C LYS A 99 12.37 6.99 -2.41
N LEU A 100 12.57 6.19 -1.38
CA LEU A 100 12.15 6.46 0.00
C LEU A 100 13.36 6.57 0.92
N CYS A 101 13.25 7.44 1.92
CA CYS A 101 14.21 7.64 2.99
C CYS A 101 13.81 6.77 4.18
N LEU A 102 14.73 5.96 4.68
CA LEU A 102 14.53 5.16 5.90
C LEU A 102 15.25 5.77 7.08
N ASP A 103 16.43 6.34 6.87
CA ASP A 103 17.16 7.07 7.89
C ASP A 103 17.99 8.19 7.25
N GLN A 104 17.77 9.43 7.69
CA GLN A 104 18.44 10.60 7.13
C GLN A 104 19.87 10.75 7.68
N GLU A 105 20.09 10.40 8.94
CA GLU A 105 21.41 10.55 9.60
C GLU A 105 22.40 9.54 9.02
N GLU A 106 21.95 8.31 8.84
CA GLU A 106 22.74 7.21 8.25
C GLU A 106 22.67 7.18 6.71
N ASN A 107 21.92 8.12 6.10
CA ASN A 107 21.69 8.22 4.65
C ASN A 107 21.16 6.91 4.03
N ILE A 108 20.31 6.19 4.76
CA ILE A 108 19.72 4.92 4.34
C ILE A 108 18.47 5.18 3.50
N HIS A 109 18.46 4.65 2.29
CA HIS A 109 17.38 4.83 1.33
C HIS A 109 17.05 3.53 0.59
N ILE A 110 15.82 3.44 0.13
CA ILE A 110 15.35 2.34 -0.73
C ILE A 110 14.66 2.86 -1.97
N GLN A 111 14.65 2.05 -3.01
CA GLN A 111 13.79 2.18 -4.17
C GLN A 111 12.65 1.16 -4.02
N VAL A 112 11.43 1.59 -4.27
CA VAL A 112 10.23 0.76 -4.16
C VAL A 112 9.35 0.93 -5.39
N LYS A 113 8.54 -0.08 -5.70
CA LYS A 113 7.48 -0.01 -6.71
C LYS A 113 6.13 -0.22 -6.05
N PHE A 114 5.11 0.46 -6.56
CA PHE A 114 3.74 0.35 -6.07
C PHE A 114 2.90 -0.48 -7.03
N LYS A 115 1.98 -1.27 -6.48
CA LYS A 115 1.00 -2.03 -7.24
C LYS A 115 -0.36 -1.90 -6.59
N GLN A 116 -1.37 -1.52 -7.38
CA GLN A 116 -2.74 -1.53 -6.92
C GLN A 116 -3.23 -2.97 -6.75
N ILE A 117 -3.86 -3.26 -5.62
CA ILE A 117 -4.47 -4.57 -5.36
C ILE A 117 -6.00 -4.50 -5.39
N ASP A 118 -6.59 -3.37 -5.04
CA ASP A 118 -8.04 -3.12 -5.11
C ASP A 118 -8.34 -1.61 -5.22
N ALA A 119 -9.61 -1.22 -5.00
CA ALA A 119 -10.08 0.15 -5.16
C ALA A 119 -9.45 1.16 -4.18
N SER A 120 -8.95 0.74 -3.01
CA SER A 120 -8.40 1.64 -1.99
C SER A 120 -7.04 1.21 -1.46
N ASN A 121 -6.46 0.13 -1.96
CA ASN A 121 -5.18 -0.38 -1.46
C ASN A 121 -4.09 -0.47 -2.52
N LEU A 122 -2.88 -0.07 -2.11
CA LEU A 122 -1.64 -0.33 -2.81
C LEU A 122 -0.74 -1.25 -1.97
N VAL A 123 0.09 -2.02 -2.66
CA VAL A 123 1.21 -2.75 -2.06
C VAL A 123 2.51 -2.12 -2.55
N MET A 124 3.43 -1.91 -1.61
CA MET A 124 4.79 -1.47 -1.85
C MET A 124 5.72 -2.68 -1.89
N TYR A 125 6.54 -2.79 -2.94
CA TYR A 125 7.55 -3.85 -3.07
C TYR A 125 8.95 -3.25 -3.13
N TYR A 126 9.89 -3.94 -2.50
CA TYR A 126 11.31 -3.59 -2.56
C TYR A 126 11.87 -3.74 -3.98
N VAL A 127 12.77 -2.83 -4.37
CA VAL A 127 13.53 -2.89 -5.63
C VAL A 127 15.04 -2.93 -5.36
N SER A 128 15.54 -1.96 -4.60
CA SER A 128 16.95 -1.86 -4.23
C SER A 128 17.14 -0.97 -3.02
N GLY A 129 18.31 -1.02 -2.38
CA GLY A 129 18.62 -0.24 -1.20
C GLY A 129 20.07 0.25 -1.19
N GLN A 130 20.32 1.27 -0.40
CA GLN A 130 21.63 1.89 -0.23
C GLN A 130 21.78 2.47 1.17
N GLY A 131 23.03 2.63 1.59
CA GLY A 131 23.38 3.06 2.94
C GLY A 131 23.85 1.91 3.81
N LYS A 132 24.26 2.24 5.03
CA LYS A 132 24.80 1.32 6.02
C LYS A 132 24.40 1.83 7.40
N MET A 133 24.38 0.95 8.39
CA MET A 133 24.24 1.33 9.79
C MET A 133 25.63 1.43 10.41
N GLU A 134 26.02 2.59 10.93
CA GLU A 134 27.30 2.74 11.60
C GLU A 134 27.43 1.79 12.81
N GLY A 135 28.59 1.13 12.93
CA GLY A 135 28.88 0.20 14.03
C GLY A 135 28.14 -1.14 14.00
N GLN A 136 27.37 -1.44 12.94
CA GLN A 136 26.63 -2.69 12.79
C GLN A 136 27.07 -3.48 11.55
N LYS A 137 26.54 -4.69 11.39
CA LYS A 137 26.73 -5.49 10.18
C LYS A 137 26.10 -4.77 8.98
N ASP A 138 26.76 -4.86 7.83
CA ASP A 138 26.23 -4.35 6.57
C ASP A 138 24.82 -4.89 6.30
N ILE A 139 23.94 -4.03 5.78
CA ILE A 139 22.59 -4.41 5.39
C ILE A 139 22.69 -5.24 4.10
N PRO A 140 22.14 -6.47 4.06
CA PRO A 140 22.27 -7.39 2.94
C PRO A 140 21.29 -7.01 1.82
N TRP A 141 21.43 -5.81 1.25
CA TRP A 141 20.50 -5.26 0.26
C TRP A 141 20.22 -6.20 -0.92
N SER A 142 21.23 -6.97 -1.35
CA SER A 142 21.10 -7.93 -2.46
C SER A 142 20.29 -9.18 -2.12
N ASP A 143 20.09 -9.46 -0.83
CA ASP A 143 19.53 -10.71 -0.35
C ASP A 143 18.06 -10.58 0.05
N PHE A 144 17.51 -9.36 0.03
CA PHE A 144 16.10 -9.12 0.30
C PHE A 144 15.21 -9.53 -0.87
N ASP A 145 14.08 -10.12 -0.54
CA ASP A 145 13.08 -10.55 -1.51
C ASP A 145 12.42 -9.33 -2.16
N THR A 146 12.20 -9.39 -3.48
CA THR A 146 11.64 -8.28 -4.28
C THR A 146 10.19 -8.52 -4.74
N ASP A 147 9.67 -9.72 -4.44
CA ASP A 147 8.32 -10.18 -4.76
C ASP A 147 7.41 -10.27 -3.52
N GLN A 148 7.97 -10.06 -2.32
CA GLN A 148 7.21 -9.95 -1.08
C GLN A 148 6.87 -8.49 -0.78
N ALA A 149 5.71 -8.29 -0.15
CA ALA A 149 5.23 -6.97 0.25
C ALA A 149 6.13 -6.38 1.35
N LEU A 150 6.66 -5.19 1.09
CA LEU A 150 7.41 -4.40 2.06
C LEU A 150 6.48 -3.61 2.99
N ALA A 151 5.39 -3.09 2.42
CA ALA A 151 4.34 -2.35 3.12
C ALA A 151 3.02 -2.36 2.34
N THR A 152 1.93 -2.04 3.01
CA THR A 152 0.61 -1.80 2.41
C THR A 152 0.17 -0.36 2.67
N LEU A 153 -0.40 0.29 1.66
CA LEU A 153 -1.00 1.62 1.78
C LEU A 153 -2.52 1.47 1.67
N HIS A 154 -3.23 1.83 2.74
CA HIS A 154 -4.68 1.80 2.81
C HIS A 154 -5.24 3.23 2.72
N PHE A 155 -5.83 3.58 1.58
CA PHE A 155 -6.43 4.91 1.41
C PHE A 155 -7.72 5.01 2.22
N THR A 156 -7.71 5.89 3.22
CA THR A 156 -8.84 6.12 4.15
C THR A 156 -9.77 7.23 3.68
N ALA A 157 -9.27 8.13 2.82
CA ALA A 157 -9.99 9.20 2.16
C ALA A 157 -9.25 9.60 0.88
N PRO A 158 -9.86 10.39 -0.04
CA PRO A 158 -9.09 10.98 -1.12
C PRO A 158 -7.91 11.75 -0.55
N ASN A 159 -6.73 11.55 -1.14
CA ASN A 159 -5.49 12.20 -0.72
C ASN A 159 -4.97 11.82 0.69
N SER A 160 -5.50 10.78 1.33
CA SER A 160 -5.01 10.31 2.63
C SER A 160 -4.91 8.78 2.68
N PHE A 161 -3.85 8.25 3.29
CA PHE A 161 -3.70 6.81 3.50
C PHE A 161 -2.98 6.48 4.81
N GLU A 162 -3.17 5.26 5.28
CA GLU A 162 -2.37 4.63 6.32
C GLU A 162 -1.32 3.72 5.68
N LEU A 163 -0.06 3.84 6.09
CA LEU A 163 1.04 2.98 5.67
C LEU A 163 1.37 1.99 6.78
N ASP A 164 1.11 0.72 6.50
CA ASP A 164 1.41 -0.42 7.37
C ASP A 164 2.68 -1.13 6.86
N TRP A 165 3.77 -0.93 7.59
CA TRP A 165 5.10 -1.44 7.32
C TRP A 165 5.25 -2.89 7.77
N LYS A 166 5.53 -3.78 6.81
CA LYS A 166 5.78 -5.21 7.09
C LYS A 166 7.24 -5.50 7.38
N GLY A 167 8.14 -4.77 6.73
CA GLY A 167 9.58 -4.98 6.83
C GLY A 167 10.16 -5.76 5.66
N PHE A 168 11.49 -5.80 5.61
CA PHE A 168 12.20 -6.55 4.59
C PHE A 168 11.99 -8.04 4.79
N MET A 169 11.82 -8.75 3.69
CA MET A 169 11.75 -10.21 3.68
C MET A 169 13.07 -10.76 3.15
N GLN A 170 13.52 -11.87 3.70
CA GLN A 170 14.70 -12.61 3.24
C GLN A 170 14.36 -14.10 3.28
N ASN A 171 14.32 -14.75 2.11
CA ASN A 171 13.91 -16.14 1.98
C ASN A 171 12.49 -16.42 2.51
N GLY A 172 11.56 -15.48 2.33
CA GLY A 172 10.17 -15.62 2.77
C GLY A 172 9.92 -15.38 4.26
N GLU A 173 10.94 -14.99 5.03
CA GLU A 173 10.82 -14.62 6.43
C GLU A 173 11.16 -13.14 6.65
N ILE A 174 10.55 -12.52 7.67
CA ILE A 174 10.88 -11.13 8.03
C ILE A 174 12.33 -11.09 8.51
N ALA A 175 13.14 -10.25 7.88
CA ALA A 175 14.50 -9.97 8.28
C ALA A 175 14.49 -9.10 9.56
N MET A 176 14.36 -9.76 10.72
CA MET A 176 14.09 -9.12 12.01
C MET A 176 15.08 -8.01 12.38
N ASP A 177 16.36 -8.19 12.08
CA ASP A 177 17.42 -7.21 12.35
C ASP A 177 17.18 -5.87 11.61
N TYR A 178 16.43 -5.89 10.51
CA TYR A 178 16.16 -4.73 9.65
C TYR A 178 14.68 -4.31 9.65
N ALA A 179 13.81 -5.02 10.36
CA ALA A 179 12.37 -4.75 10.41
C ALA A 179 12.06 -3.34 10.96
N VAL A 180 12.91 -2.80 11.83
CA VAL A 180 12.75 -1.48 12.46
C VAL A 180 12.99 -0.29 11.53
N LEU A 181 13.73 -0.47 10.43
CA LEU A 181 14.20 0.62 9.57
C LEU A 181 13.06 1.48 8.98
N GLY A 182 11.98 0.86 8.50
CA GLY A 182 10.82 1.60 8.02
C GLY A 182 9.78 1.88 9.10
N LYS A 183 9.74 1.07 10.16
CA LYS A 183 8.72 1.20 11.21
C LYS A 183 8.78 2.55 11.96
N LYS A 184 9.97 3.13 12.13
CA LYS A 184 10.11 4.41 12.86
C LYS A 184 9.64 5.61 12.02
N ASN A 185 9.99 5.63 10.74
CA ASN A 185 9.90 6.83 9.91
C ASN A 185 8.81 6.76 8.83
N LEU A 186 8.46 5.55 8.36
CA LEU A 186 7.46 5.34 7.31
C LEU A 186 6.10 4.85 7.80
N GLU A 187 6.02 4.12 8.91
CA GLU A 187 4.73 3.70 9.48
C GLU A 187 3.89 4.93 9.85
N GLY A 188 2.60 4.89 9.54
CA GLY A 188 1.62 5.87 10.02
C GLY A 188 0.68 6.41 8.95
N ASN A 189 -0.05 7.47 9.29
CA ASN A 189 -0.99 8.14 8.40
C ASN A 189 -0.30 9.24 7.61
N TYR A 190 -0.73 9.37 6.36
CA TYR A 190 -0.22 10.30 5.38
C TYR A 190 -1.34 11.12 4.79
N LYS A 191 -1.03 12.38 4.49
CA LYS A 191 -1.88 13.30 3.73
C LYS A 191 -1.10 13.87 2.57
N ARG A 192 -1.77 14.16 1.47
CA ARG A 192 -1.15 14.82 0.33
C ARG A 192 -0.61 16.19 0.72
N LYS A 193 0.60 16.48 0.28
CA LYS A 193 1.28 17.75 0.49
C LYS A 193 0.77 18.84 -0.45
#